data_AF-A0A7W8IGM8-F1
#
_entry.id   AF-A0A7W8IGM8-F1
#
_cell.length_a   1.000
_cell.length_b   1.000
_cell.length_c   1.000
_cell.angle_alpha   90.00
_cell.angle_beta   90.00
_cell.angle_gamma   90.00
#
_symmetry.space_group_name_H-M   'P 1'
#
loop_
_entity.id
_entity.type
_entity.pdbx_description
1 polymer ?
#
loop_
_entity_poly.entity_id
_entity_poly.type
_entity_poly.pdbx_seq_one_letter_code
_entity_poly.pdbx_strand_id
1 'polypeptide(L)'
;MKSLVWAITKMASKYAIALSVMHYLGGLNWLTGLSIAIFLPLYLPWSSSNKVDISHFTPHIIDLNPHIASMLIDLGLITDEKWKQLVSEDVARKPWDGLSFAVHGIRGVVLSVDPNGDNVVHWTGWDYYTTQTMIEVPLDFVQFSGAYFPWSPRFFFRTGKGGYHLGIEVNDTWLKEKRKDLEQSGIVKEFDTDYRFGTTRLTLDVLPPDVFWKFYREHDKKQWEAAKQKAISSGWKPEEIGIEEIGYFGDRYEGKYGTVNLRFMPDGR
;
A
#
# COMPACT_ATOMS: atom_id res chain seq x y z
N MET A 1 5.59 28.77 -32.64
CA MET A 1 6.24 27.88 -33.64
C MET A 1 7.77 27.84 -33.54
N LYS A 2 8.50 28.96 -33.34
CA LYS A 2 9.99 28.94 -33.27
C LYS A 2 10.59 28.13 -32.11
N SER A 3 9.90 27.98 -30.96
CA SER A 3 10.44 27.22 -29.81
C SER A 3 10.34 25.70 -29.96
N LEU A 4 9.29 25.20 -30.63
CA LEU A 4 9.09 23.77 -30.85
C LEU A 4 10.10 23.23 -31.87
N VAL A 5 10.31 23.96 -32.97
CA VAL A 5 11.30 23.58 -33.99
C VAL A 5 12.69 23.53 -33.36
N TRP A 6 13.07 24.55 -32.57
CA TRP A 6 14.38 24.57 -31.88
C TRP A 6 14.55 23.41 -30.89
N ALA A 7 13.51 23.06 -30.12
CA ALA A 7 13.55 21.93 -29.20
C ALA A 7 13.69 20.59 -29.95
N ILE A 8 12.98 20.42 -31.06
CA ILE A 8 13.07 19.23 -31.93
C ILE A 8 14.48 19.13 -32.54
N THR A 9 15.05 20.23 -33.06
CA THR A 9 16.40 20.22 -33.64
C THR A 9 17.47 19.90 -32.60
N LYS A 10 17.33 20.40 -31.36
CA LYS A 10 18.27 20.16 -30.26
C LYS A 10 18.19 18.73 -29.70
N MET A 11 17.00 18.13 -29.74
CA MET A 11 16.86 16.69 -29.47
C MET A 11 17.46 15.86 -30.60
N ALA A 12 17.11 16.16 -31.85
CA ALA A 12 17.60 15.42 -33.02
C ALA A 12 19.14 15.42 -33.12
N SER A 13 19.81 16.53 -32.79
CA SER A 13 21.27 16.60 -32.79
C SER A 13 21.92 15.75 -31.70
N LYS A 14 21.35 15.69 -30.50
CA LYS A 14 21.82 14.80 -29.43
C LYS A 14 21.65 13.32 -29.79
N TYR A 15 20.51 12.97 -30.40
CA TYR A 15 20.24 11.60 -30.85
C TYR A 15 21.15 11.18 -32.01
N ALA A 16 21.41 12.09 -32.96
CA ALA A 16 22.33 11.83 -34.06
C ALA A 16 23.76 11.55 -33.58
N ILE A 17 24.24 12.28 -32.56
CA ILE A 17 25.55 12.06 -31.96
C ILE A 17 25.60 10.69 -31.25
N ALA A 18 24.58 10.35 -30.45
CA ALA A 18 24.50 9.06 -29.77
C ALA A 18 24.45 7.87 -30.75
N LEU A 19 23.64 7.97 -31.82
CA LEU A 19 23.60 6.96 -32.88
C LEU A 19 24.94 6.79 -33.58
N SER A 20 25.60 7.92 -33.89
CA SER A 20 26.90 7.91 -34.58
C SER A 20 27.96 7.24 -33.72
N VAL A 21 27.98 7.52 -32.42
CA VAL A 21 28.88 6.88 -31.44
C VAL A 21 28.60 5.38 -31.32
N MET A 22 27.35 4.97 -31.20
CA MET A 22 26.96 3.55 -31.11
C MET A 22 27.31 2.76 -32.39
N HIS A 23 27.17 3.39 -33.55
CA HIS A 23 27.49 2.77 -34.84
C HIS A 23 29.01 2.67 -35.07
N TYR A 24 29.74 3.78 -34.89
CA TYR A 24 31.18 3.84 -35.19
C TYR A 24 32.06 3.19 -34.13
N LEU A 25 31.73 3.31 -32.84
CA LEU A 25 32.54 2.75 -31.76
C LEU A 25 32.04 1.37 -31.30
N GLY A 26 30.73 1.13 -31.40
CA GLY A 26 30.11 -0.11 -30.92
C GLY A 26 29.93 -1.19 -31.98
N GLY A 27 30.17 -0.89 -33.27
CA GLY A 27 29.96 -1.84 -34.38
C GLY A 27 28.50 -2.28 -34.56
N LEU A 28 27.55 -1.59 -33.92
CA LEU A 28 26.13 -1.92 -33.98
C LEU A 28 25.57 -1.54 -35.34
N ASN A 29 24.75 -2.40 -35.95
CA ASN A 29 24.05 -2.04 -37.17
C ASN A 29 23.09 -0.85 -36.90
N TRP A 30 22.78 -0.08 -37.95
CA TRP A 30 22.03 1.17 -37.84
C TRP A 30 20.64 1.00 -37.20
N LEU A 31 19.98 -0.14 -37.45
CA LEU A 31 18.68 -0.46 -36.89
C LEU A 31 18.75 -0.70 -35.37
N THR A 32 19.75 -1.45 -34.90
CA THR A 32 19.96 -1.69 -33.47
C THR A 32 20.35 -0.41 -32.73
N GLY A 33 21.19 0.44 -33.33
CA GLY A 33 21.52 1.76 -32.79
C GLY A 33 20.30 2.69 -32.69
N LEU A 34 19.43 2.68 -33.70
CA LEU A 34 18.17 3.42 -33.69
C LEU A 34 17.23 2.92 -32.58
N SER A 35 17.08 1.60 -32.41
CA SER A 35 16.28 1.03 -31.33
C SER A 35 16.78 1.47 -29.96
N ILE A 36 18.08 1.34 -29.68
CA ILE A 36 18.65 1.76 -28.39
C ILE A 36 18.45 3.26 -28.17
N ALA A 37 18.71 4.10 -29.18
CA ALA A 37 18.54 5.55 -29.08
C ALA A 37 17.08 5.98 -28.82
N ILE A 38 16.08 5.20 -29.25
CA ILE A 38 14.66 5.43 -28.97
C ILE A 38 14.26 4.87 -27.60
N PHE A 39 14.77 3.71 -27.20
CA PHE A 39 14.39 3.04 -25.95
C PHE A 39 15.11 3.62 -24.71
N LEU A 40 16.37 4.02 -24.81
CA LEU A 40 17.12 4.58 -23.68
C LEU A 40 16.47 5.82 -23.05
N PRO A 41 15.97 6.81 -23.82
CA PRO A 41 15.30 8.00 -23.30
C PRO A 41 13.88 7.73 -22.82
N LEU A 42 13.28 6.60 -23.18
CA LEU A 42 12.01 6.16 -22.59
C LEU A 42 12.26 5.43 -21.27
N TYR A 43 13.38 4.70 -21.18
CA TYR A 43 13.76 3.92 -19.99
C TYR A 43 14.40 4.77 -18.89
N LEU A 44 15.24 5.76 -19.23
CA LEU A 44 15.95 6.59 -18.26
C LEU A 44 15.00 7.44 -17.39
N PRO A 45 13.99 8.15 -17.94
CA PRO A 45 13.00 8.86 -17.13
C PRO A 45 12.19 7.90 -16.26
N TRP A 46 11.91 6.68 -16.73
CA TRP A 46 11.19 5.67 -15.96
C TRP A 46 12.02 5.16 -14.77
N SER A 47 13.34 5.04 -14.93
CA SER A 47 14.26 4.69 -13.84
C SER A 47 14.53 5.83 -12.86
N SER A 48 14.42 7.09 -13.31
CA SER A 48 14.67 8.27 -12.46
C SER A 48 13.41 8.84 -11.79
N SER A 49 12.21 8.55 -12.30
CA SER A 49 10.95 9.09 -11.76
C SER A 49 10.52 8.50 -10.42
N ASN A 50 11.17 7.41 -9.99
CA ASN A 50 10.80 6.67 -8.79
C ASN A 50 11.77 6.83 -7.62
N LYS A 51 12.80 7.68 -7.73
CA LYS A 51 13.64 7.98 -6.57
C LYS A 51 12.82 8.82 -5.59
N VAL A 52 12.66 8.32 -4.37
CA VAL A 52 12.09 9.09 -3.26
C VAL A 52 13.05 10.23 -2.96
N ASP A 53 12.52 11.44 -2.83
CA ASP A 53 13.32 12.55 -2.34
C ASP A 53 13.50 12.39 -0.83
N ILE A 54 14.59 11.72 -0.45
CA ILE A 54 14.92 11.44 0.94
C ILE A 54 15.05 12.76 1.74
N SER A 55 15.35 13.88 1.06
CA SER A 55 15.52 15.17 1.73
C SER A 55 14.24 15.73 2.34
N HIS A 56 13.07 15.24 1.89
CA HIS A 56 11.75 15.64 2.39
C HIS A 56 11.07 14.58 3.25
N PHE A 57 11.80 13.53 3.64
CA PHE A 57 11.25 12.51 4.53
C PHE A 57 11.04 13.07 5.94
N THR A 58 9.84 12.86 6.48
CA THR A 58 9.49 13.16 7.88
C THR A 58 9.02 11.89 8.59
N PRO A 59 9.63 11.52 9.73
CA PRO A 59 9.14 10.43 10.56
C PRO A 59 7.67 10.62 10.95
N HIS A 60 6.90 9.54 10.86
CA HIS A 60 5.45 9.60 11.06
C HIS A 60 4.89 8.33 11.66
N ILE A 61 3.68 8.46 12.21
CA ILE A 61 2.95 7.40 12.88
C ILE A 61 1.80 6.96 11.97
N ILE A 62 1.63 5.64 11.89
CA ILE A 62 0.53 4.96 11.22
C ILE A 62 -0.23 4.19 12.31
N ASP A 63 -1.45 4.58 12.64
CA ASP A 63 -2.35 3.73 13.42
C ASP A 63 -3.31 3.02 12.46
N LEU A 64 -3.23 1.70 12.43
CA LEU A 64 -4.07 0.84 11.60
C LEU A 64 -5.08 0.12 12.48
N ASN A 65 -6.36 0.41 12.29
CA ASN A 65 -7.48 -0.25 12.97
C ASN A 65 -8.30 -1.01 11.92
N PRO A 66 -8.02 -2.30 11.70
CA PRO A 66 -8.75 -3.08 10.71
C PRO A 66 -10.16 -3.42 11.22
N HIS A 67 -11.16 -3.32 10.37
CA HIS A 67 -12.52 -3.77 10.67
C HIS A 67 -12.65 -5.26 10.35
N ILE A 68 -11.91 -6.11 11.09
CA ILE A 68 -11.80 -7.56 10.83
C ILE A 68 -13.18 -8.23 10.81
N ALA A 69 -14.09 -7.85 11.71
CA ALA A 69 -15.46 -8.33 11.73
C ALA A 69 -16.13 -8.19 10.35
N SER A 70 -16.10 -6.98 9.80
CA SER A 70 -16.70 -6.66 8.51
C SER A 70 -16.07 -7.46 7.38
N MET A 71 -14.74 -7.63 7.39
CA MET A 71 -14.06 -8.46 6.39
C MET A 71 -14.51 -9.92 6.43
N LEU A 72 -14.48 -10.53 7.62
CA LEU A 72 -14.78 -11.95 7.77
C LEU A 72 -16.27 -12.25 7.50
N ILE A 73 -17.17 -11.35 7.90
CA ILE A 73 -18.61 -11.50 7.66
C ILE A 73 -18.94 -11.31 6.18
N ASP A 74 -18.42 -10.26 5.54
CA ASP A 74 -18.68 -10.00 4.12
C ASP A 74 -18.11 -11.09 3.20
N LEU A 75 -16.99 -11.69 3.58
CA LEU A 75 -16.42 -12.85 2.89
C LEU A 75 -17.18 -14.15 3.17
N GLY A 76 -18.14 -14.15 4.10
CA GLY A 76 -18.88 -15.35 4.50
C GLY A 76 -18.02 -16.37 5.25
N LEU A 77 -16.94 -15.92 5.90
CA LEU A 77 -16.07 -16.76 6.73
C LEU A 77 -16.70 -17.02 8.11
N ILE A 78 -17.36 -16.03 8.69
CA ILE A 78 -18.07 -16.16 9.98
C ILE A 78 -19.40 -15.39 9.94
N THR A 79 -20.28 -15.67 10.91
CA THR A 79 -21.50 -14.87 11.12
C THR A 79 -21.28 -13.78 12.17
N ASP A 80 -22.18 -12.79 12.22
CA ASP A 80 -22.17 -11.75 13.24
C ASP A 80 -22.29 -12.32 14.67
N GLU A 81 -23.13 -13.34 14.85
CA GLU A 81 -23.28 -14.03 16.13
C GLU A 81 -21.98 -14.73 16.54
N LYS A 82 -21.27 -15.34 15.58
CA LYS A 82 -19.98 -15.97 15.85
C LYS A 82 -18.92 -14.93 16.23
N TRP A 83 -18.91 -13.77 15.59
CA TRP A 83 -18.01 -12.67 15.94
C TRP A 83 -18.25 -12.19 17.38
N LYS A 84 -19.52 -11.96 17.75
CA LYS A 84 -19.91 -11.56 19.12
C LYS A 84 -19.53 -12.58 20.18
N GLN A 85 -19.49 -13.87 19.85
CA GLN A 85 -19.01 -14.91 20.77
C GLN A 85 -17.48 -14.90 20.95
N LEU A 86 -16.74 -14.43 19.95
CA LEU A 86 -15.27 -14.41 19.98
C LEU A 86 -14.73 -13.16 20.69
N VAL A 87 -15.41 -12.02 20.52
CA VAL A 87 -15.02 -10.74 21.14
C VAL A 87 -15.86 -10.50 22.38
N SER A 88 -15.28 -10.74 23.57
CA SER A 88 -15.82 -10.22 24.83
C SER A 88 -15.57 -8.72 24.94
N GLU A 89 -16.34 -8.00 25.79
CA GLU A 89 -16.11 -6.57 26.04
C GLU A 89 -14.68 -6.28 26.57
N ASP A 90 -14.05 -7.24 27.25
CA ASP A 90 -12.74 -7.09 27.90
C ASP A 90 -11.59 -7.84 27.20
N VAL A 91 -11.45 -7.75 25.87
CA VAL A 91 -10.27 -8.32 25.20
C VAL A 91 -9.00 -7.59 25.65
N ALA A 92 -8.18 -8.27 26.45
CA ALA A 92 -6.90 -7.74 26.92
C ALA A 92 -5.97 -7.41 25.74
N ARG A 93 -5.22 -6.31 25.87
CA ARG A 93 -4.22 -5.92 24.88
C ARG A 93 -3.01 -6.86 24.96
N LYS A 94 -2.82 -7.69 23.93
CA LYS A 94 -1.74 -8.67 23.82
C LYS A 94 -0.98 -8.44 22.50
N PRO A 95 0.32 -8.18 22.55
CA PRO A 95 1.06 -7.71 21.38
C PRO A 95 1.48 -8.77 20.35
N TRP A 96 0.96 -10.00 20.40
CA TRP A 96 1.25 -11.03 19.38
C TRP A 96 0.00 -11.85 19.05
N ASP A 97 -1.17 -11.32 19.44
CA ASP A 97 -2.43 -12.04 19.38
C ASP A 97 -3.33 -11.43 18.30
N GLY A 98 -3.81 -12.27 17.39
CA GLY A 98 -4.65 -11.86 16.27
C GLY A 98 -5.99 -11.27 16.73
N LEU A 99 -6.56 -11.75 17.83
CA LEU A 99 -7.82 -11.22 18.38
C LEU A 99 -7.59 -9.83 18.98
N SER A 100 -6.51 -9.65 19.72
CA SER A 100 -6.11 -8.34 20.25
C SER A 100 -5.86 -7.33 19.12
N PHE A 101 -5.18 -7.74 18.05
CA PHE A 101 -5.02 -6.92 16.85
C PHE A 101 -6.36 -6.57 16.20
N ALA A 102 -7.27 -7.54 16.10
CA ALA A 102 -8.58 -7.33 15.49
C ALA A 102 -9.48 -6.34 16.26
N VAL A 103 -9.26 -6.19 17.57
CA VAL A 103 -10.01 -5.26 18.43
C VAL A 103 -9.31 -3.91 18.57
N HIS A 104 -7.99 -3.91 18.78
CA HIS A 104 -7.23 -2.71 19.17
C HIS A 104 -6.38 -2.12 18.04
N GLY A 105 -6.29 -2.80 16.91
CA GLY A 105 -5.41 -2.44 15.80
C GLY A 105 -3.93 -2.52 16.17
N ILE A 106 -3.11 -1.80 15.40
CA ILE A 106 -1.67 -1.68 15.64
C ILE A 106 -1.18 -0.28 15.32
N ARG A 107 -0.09 0.11 15.95
CA ARG A 107 0.65 1.32 15.63
C ARG A 107 1.99 0.96 15.02
N GLY A 108 2.30 1.58 13.88
CA GLY A 108 3.60 1.60 13.23
C GLY A 108 4.22 2.99 13.31
N VAL A 109 5.53 3.06 13.51
CA VAL A 109 6.32 4.29 13.41
C VAL A 109 7.27 4.12 12.23
N VAL A 110 7.13 4.99 11.23
CA VAL A 110 8.03 5.01 10.07
C VAL A 110 9.23 5.89 10.44
N LEU A 111 10.39 5.25 10.58
CA LEU A 111 11.60 5.85 11.14
C LEU A 111 12.50 6.45 10.07
N SER A 112 12.57 5.81 8.91
CA SER A 112 13.42 6.24 7.79
C SER A 112 12.91 5.66 6.48
N VAL A 113 13.32 6.29 5.37
CA VAL A 113 13.16 5.78 4.02
C VAL A 113 14.54 5.64 3.37
N ASP A 114 14.76 4.55 2.64
CA ASP A 114 15.99 4.32 1.90
C ASP A 114 15.94 4.97 0.50
N PRO A 115 17.07 5.05 -0.23
CA PRO A 115 17.08 5.59 -1.60
C PRO A 115 16.28 4.79 -2.63
N ASN A 116 15.94 3.54 -2.33
CA ASN A 116 15.09 2.69 -3.16
C ASN A 116 13.59 2.93 -2.89
N GLY A 117 13.26 3.67 -1.83
CA GLY A 117 11.90 3.95 -1.38
C GLY A 117 11.35 2.96 -0.36
N ASP A 118 12.18 2.05 0.16
CA ASP A 118 11.82 1.13 1.24
C ASP A 118 11.81 1.87 2.59
N ASN A 119 10.87 1.52 3.46
CA ASN A 119 10.64 2.19 4.74
C ASN A 119 11.09 1.32 5.90
N VAL A 120 11.84 1.85 6.86
CA VAL A 120 12.02 1.17 8.15
C VAL A 120 10.84 1.51 9.04
N VAL A 121 9.95 0.53 9.27
CA VAL A 121 8.76 0.68 10.10
C VAL A 121 8.91 -0.15 11.37
N HIS A 122 8.73 0.48 12.52
CA HIS A 122 8.67 -0.20 13.82
C HIS A 122 7.22 -0.33 14.28
N TRP A 123 6.74 -1.56 14.44
CA TRP A 123 5.38 -1.83 14.91
C TRP A 123 5.36 -1.92 16.43
N THR A 124 5.07 -0.80 17.10
CA THR A 124 5.26 -0.61 18.55
C THR A 124 4.47 -1.58 19.41
N GLY A 125 3.36 -2.10 18.90
CA GLY A 125 2.62 -3.15 19.60
C GLY A 125 3.48 -4.39 19.73
N TRP A 126 4.00 -4.88 18.61
CA TRP A 126 4.55 -6.22 18.46
C TRP A 126 6.09 -6.27 18.57
N ASP A 127 6.73 -5.11 18.76
CA ASP A 127 8.18 -4.95 18.90
C ASP A 127 8.99 -5.60 17.76
N TYR A 128 8.52 -5.40 16.52
CA TYR A 128 9.23 -5.87 15.33
C TYR A 128 9.33 -4.79 14.26
N TYR A 129 10.22 -5.03 13.30
CA TYR A 129 10.54 -4.10 12.22
C TYR A 129 10.20 -4.71 10.87
N THR A 130 9.73 -3.86 9.95
CA THR A 130 9.57 -4.20 8.54
C THR A 130 10.32 -3.19 7.67
N THR A 131 10.77 -3.65 6.50
CA THR A 131 11.44 -2.80 5.49
C THR A 131 10.45 -2.12 4.55
N GLN A 132 9.16 -2.34 4.75
CA GLN A 132 8.08 -1.68 4.02
C GLN A 132 6.95 -1.38 5.00
N THR A 133 6.05 -0.47 4.62
CA THR A 133 4.78 -0.28 5.32
C THR A 133 3.86 -1.45 5.01
N MET A 134 4.20 -2.60 5.59
CA MET A 134 3.46 -3.84 5.46
C MET A 134 3.32 -4.51 6.83
N ILE A 135 2.18 -5.15 7.03
CA ILE A 135 1.93 -6.03 8.16
C ILE A 135 1.04 -7.17 7.71
N GLU A 136 1.37 -8.37 8.19
CA GLU A 136 0.50 -9.53 8.06
C GLU A 136 0.25 -10.14 9.44
N VAL A 137 -1.01 -10.43 9.74
CA VAL A 137 -1.44 -10.89 11.07
C VAL A 137 -2.28 -12.16 10.94
N PRO A 138 -1.81 -13.32 11.44
CA PRO A 138 -2.64 -14.51 11.53
C PRO A 138 -3.86 -14.25 12.43
N LEU A 139 -5.05 -14.64 11.98
CA LEU A 139 -6.29 -14.51 12.75
C LEU A 139 -6.63 -15.85 13.41
N ASP A 140 -5.69 -16.37 14.22
CA ASP A 140 -5.73 -17.74 14.76
C ASP A 140 -6.88 -18.01 15.74
N PHE A 141 -7.57 -16.96 16.19
CA PHE A 141 -8.80 -17.06 16.97
C PHE A 141 -10.01 -17.53 16.12
N VAL A 142 -9.88 -17.53 14.79
CA VAL A 142 -10.80 -18.15 13.85
C VAL A 142 -10.08 -19.29 13.11
N GLN A 143 -10.53 -20.52 13.35
CA GLN A 143 -9.97 -21.69 12.69
C GLN A 143 -11.06 -22.44 11.92
N PHE A 144 -10.68 -22.91 10.74
CA PHE A 144 -11.52 -23.67 9.85
C PHE A 144 -10.92 -25.04 9.60
N SER A 145 -11.78 -26.05 9.46
CA SER A 145 -11.36 -27.37 9.01
C SER A 145 -10.85 -27.27 7.57
N GLY A 146 -9.62 -27.73 7.32
CA GLY A 146 -9.09 -27.95 5.98
C GLY A 146 -9.06 -29.42 5.61
N ALA A 147 -8.77 -29.72 4.34
CA ALA A 147 -8.71 -31.09 3.84
C ALA A 147 -7.63 -31.95 4.53
N TYR A 148 -6.53 -31.33 4.95
CA TYR A 148 -5.39 -32.02 5.58
C TYR A 148 -5.03 -31.45 6.95
N PHE A 149 -5.13 -30.14 7.13
CA PHE A 149 -4.84 -29.45 8.38
C PHE A 149 -5.85 -28.30 8.59
N PRO A 150 -6.16 -27.94 9.85
CA PRO A 150 -6.87 -26.71 10.14
C PRO A 150 -6.15 -25.50 9.55
N TRP A 151 -6.89 -24.47 9.18
CA TRP A 151 -6.32 -23.22 8.67
C TRP A 151 -7.00 -22.00 9.31
N SER A 152 -6.26 -20.90 9.39
CA SER A 152 -6.75 -19.59 9.83
C SER A 152 -6.54 -18.56 8.72
N PRO A 153 -7.45 -17.60 8.56
CA PRO A 153 -7.23 -16.48 7.64
C PRO A 153 -6.11 -15.59 8.16
N ARG A 154 -5.44 -14.86 7.27
CA ARG A 154 -4.41 -13.87 7.65
C ARG A 154 -4.84 -12.49 7.17
N PHE A 155 -4.90 -11.52 8.07
CA PHE A 155 -5.03 -10.13 7.66
C PHE A 155 -3.74 -9.65 6.97
N PHE A 156 -3.86 -8.80 5.96
CA PHE A 156 -2.72 -8.09 5.40
C PHE A 156 -3.02 -6.60 5.17
N PHE A 157 -2.00 -5.78 5.37
CA PHE A 157 -1.89 -4.42 4.87
C PHE A 157 -0.53 -4.30 4.19
N ARG A 158 -0.47 -3.96 2.90
CA ARG A 158 0.81 -3.91 2.17
C ARG A 158 0.76 -2.96 0.98
N THR A 159 1.91 -2.54 0.49
CA THR A 159 2.00 -1.80 -0.77
C THR A 159 1.66 -2.70 -1.96
N GLY A 160 0.90 -2.17 -2.90
CA GLY A 160 0.52 -2.83 -4.14
C GLY A 160 0.26 -1.82 -5.25
N LYS A 161 -0.23 -2.30 -6.40
CA LYS A 161 -0.50 -1.44 -7.55
C LYS A 161 -1.69 -0.51 -7.23
N GLY A 162 -1.39 0.79 -7.15
CA GLY A 162 -2.42 1.81 -6.93
C GLY A 162 -2.60 2.22 -5.48
N GLY A 163 -1.84 1.65 -4.54
CA GLY A 163 -1.80 2.12 -3.15
C GLY A 163 -1.46 1.04 -2.13
N TYR A 164 -2.04 1.18 -0.95
CA TYR A 164 -1.91 0.22 0.15
C TYR A 164 -3.14 -0.67 0.18
N HIS A 165 -2.92 -1.95 -0.07
CA HIS A 165 -3.94 -2.98 -0.17
C HIS A 165 -4.22 -3.51 1.22
N LEU A 166 -5.49 -3.64 1.55
CA LEU A 166 -6.00 -4.12 2.82
C LEU A 166 -6.99 -5.26 2.57
N GLY A 167 -6.80 -6.39 3.25
CA GLY A 167 -7.62 -7.56 3.00
C GLY A 167 -7.28 -8.79 3.82
N ILE A 168 -7.77 -9.94 3.35
CA ILE A 168 -7.64 -11.23 4.01
C ILE A 168 -7.03 -12.25 3.04
N GLU A 169 -6.01 -12.97 3.49
CA GLU A 169 -5.50 -14.19 2.87
C GLU A 169 -6.31 -15.39 3.33
N VAL A 170 -6.73 -16.23 2.38
CA VAL A 170 -7.55 -17.42 2.59
C VAL A 170 -6.90 -18.65 1.93
N ASN A 171 -7.33 -19.84 2.35
CA ASN A 171 -6.93 -21.07 1.69
C ASN A 171 -7.57 -21.22 0.29
N ASP A 172 -6.81 -21.72 -0.68
CA ASP A 172 -7.27 -21.90 -2.07
C ASP A 172 -8.44 -22.88 -2.20
N THR A 173 -8.52 -23.89 -1.33
CA THR A 173 -9.63 -24.87 -1.34
C THR A 173 -10.94 -24.17 -1.02
N TRP A 174 -10.96 -23.35 0.03
CA TRP A 174 -12.12 -22.54 0.39
C TRP A 174 -12.47 -21.55 -0.74
N LEU A 175 -11.46 -20.89 -1.33
CA LEU A 175 -11.68 -19.94 -2.41
C LEU A 175 -12.32 -20.61 -3.63
N LYS A 176 -11.92 -21.82 -4.01
CA LYS A 176 -12.53 -22.54 -5.16
C LYS A 176 -14.05 -22.67 -5.03
N GLU A 177 -14.56 -22.85 -3.81
CA GLU A 177 -15.99 -22.97 -3.54
C GLU A 177 -16.71 -21.61 -3.58
N LYS A 178 -16.04 -20.54 -3.14
CA LYS A 178 -16.63 -19.21 -2.96
C LYS A 178 -16.33 -18.21 -4.07
N ARG A 179 -15.40 -18.52 -4.98
CA ARG A 179 -14.85 -17.57 -5.95
C ARG A 179 -15.93 -16.90 -6.79
N LYS A 180 -16.88 -17.67 -7.32
CA LYS A 180 -17.95 -17.15 -8.17
C LYS A 180 -18.81 -16.13 -7.42
N ASP A 181 -19.18 -16.43 -6.18
CA ASP A 181 -20.01 -15.55 -5.35
C ASP A 181 -19.26 -14.25 -5.00
N LEU A 182 -17.96 -14.35 -4.72
CA LEU A 182 -17.10 -13.20 -4.42
C LEU A 182 -16.84 -12.30 -5.64
N GLU A 183 -16.65 -12.89 -6.82
CA GLU A 183 -16.51 -12.14 -8.08
C GLU A 183 -17.82 -11.42 -8.44
N GLN A 184 -18.98 -12.03 -8.16
CA GLN A 184 -20.29 -11.44 -8.43
C GLN A 184 -20.69 -10.35 -7.43
N SER A 185 -20.27 -10.45 -6.18
CA SER A 185 -20.61 -9.46 -5.14
C SER A 185 -19.87 -8.13 -5.29
N GLY A 186 -18.73 -8.13 -5.98
CA GLY A 186 -17.86 -6.95 -6.10
C GLY A 186 -17.14 -6.56 -4.80
N ILE A 187 -17.21 -7.40 -3.76
CA ILE A 187 -16.55 -7.19 -2.47
C ILE A 187 -15.03 -7.24 -2.61
N VAL A 188 -14.53 -8.19 -3.41
CA VAL A 188 -13.10 -8.38 -3.64
C VAL A 188 -12.66 -7.56 -4.85
N LYS A 189 -11.74 -6.62 -4.63
CA LYS A 189 -11.17 -5.75 -5.68
C LYS A 189 -10.08 -6.45 -6.48
N GLU A 190 -9.32 -7.34 -5.85
CA GLU A 190 -8.22 -8.08 -6.48
C GLU A 190 -7.98 -9.43 -5.80
N PHE A 191 -7.64 -10.44 -6.61
CA PHE A 191 -7.23 -11.78 -6.18
C PHE A 191 -5.75 -11.97 -6.52
N ASP A 192 -4.92 -12.18 -5.50
CA ASP A 192 -3.48 -12.45 -5.66
C ASP A 192 -3.14 -13.83 -5.07
N THR A 193 -2.98 -14.82 -5.94
CA THR A 193 -2.76 -16.23 -5.56
C THR A 193 -1.27 -16.53 -5.42
N ASP A 194 -0.84 -16.99 -4.24
CA ASP A 194 0.48 -17.57 -4.04
C ASP A 194 0.42 -19.10 -4.16
N TYR A 195 0.72 -19.57 -5.38
CA TYR A 195 0.72 -20.99 -5.71
C TYR A 195 1.67 -21.84 -4.85
N ARG A 196 2.66 -21.23 -4.19
CA ARG A 196 3.63 -21.96 -3.35
C ARG A 196 3.04 -22.36 -2.01
N PHE A 197 2.08 -21.58 -1.51
CA PHE A 197 1.48 -21.79 -0.19
C PHE A 197 0.04 -22.28 -0.26
N GLY A 198 -0.56 -22.32 -1.45
CA GLY A 198 -1.95 -22.72 -1.62
C GLY A 198 -2.91 -21.74 -0.94
N THR A 199 -2.54 -20.46 -0.96
CA THR A 199 -3.31 -19.37 -0.38
C THR A 199 -3.50 -18.25 -1.41
N THR A 200 -4.60 -17.53 -1.26
CA THR A 200 -4.91 -16.38 -2.09
C THR A 200 -5.25 -15.19 -1.21
N ARG A 201 -4.61 -14.05 -1.49
CA ARG A 201 -4.91 -12.76 -0.88
C ARG A 201 -6.09 -12.11 -1.60
N LEU A 202 -7.12 -11.78 -0.83
CA LEU A 202 -8.32 -11.09 -1.28
C LEU A 202 -8.20 -9.62 -0.86
N THR A 203 -7.93 -8.73 -1.80
CA THR A 203 -7.90 -7.29 -1.52
C THR A 203 -9.31 -6.76 -1.44
N LEU A 204 -9.67 -6.15 -0.31
CA LEU A 204 -11.01 -5.62 -0.04
C LEU A 204 -11.06 -4.10 -0.17
N ASP A 205 -9.99 -3.43 0.27
CA ASP A 205 -9.83 -1.98 0.13
C ASP A 205 -8.42 -1.62 -0.33
N VAL A 206 -8.32 -0.47 -1.01
CA VAL A 206 -7.04 0.11 -1.46
C VAL A 206 -7.03 1.57 -1.03
N LEU A 207 -6.11 1.93 -0.14
CA LEU A 207 -5.85 3.31 0.25
C LEU A 207 -4.86 3.93 -0.74
N PRO A 208 -5.20 5.01 -1.46
CA PRO A 208 -4.30 5.60 -2.44
C PRO A 208 -2.96 6.01 -1.82
N PRO A 209 -1.83 5.87 -2.52
CA PRO A 209 -0.51 6.15 -1.94
C PRO A 209 -0.32 7.65 -1.70
N ASP A 210 -1.06 8.49 -2.41
CA ASP A 210 -1.00 9.95 -2.40
C ASP A 210 -1.26 10.52 -1.00
N VAL A 211 -2.04 9.83 -0.16
CA VAL A 211 -2.33 10.25 1.22
C VAL A 211 -1.09 10.22 2.12
N PHE A 212 -0.07 9.45 1.73
CA PHE A 212 1.21 9.37 2.44
C PHE A 212 2.22 10.40 1.96
N TRP A 213 2.04 11.00 0.78
CA TRP A 213 3.10 11.80 0.16
C TRP A 213 3.52 13.03 0.98
N LYS A 214 2.65 13.55 1.85
CA LYS A 214 2.96 14.62 2.81
C LYS A 214 4.15 14.32 3.73
N PHE A 215 4.56 13.06 3.85
CA PHE A 215 5.72 12.65 4.65
C PHE A 215 6.99 12.42 3.83
N TYR A 216 6.93 12.56 2.50
CA TYR A 216 8.05 12.21 1.61
C TYR A 216 8.38 13.31 0.61
N ARG A 217 7.54 14.35 0.47
CA ARG A 217 7.68 15.41 -0.53
C ARG A 217 7.09 16.72 0.01
N GLU A 218 7.66 17.83 -0.44
CA GLU A 218 6.99 19.13 -0.32
C GLU A 218 5.64 19.10 -1.06
N HIS A 219 4.60 19.57 -0.38
CA HIS A 219 3.26 19.61 -0.93
C HIS A 219 2.58 20.94 -0.70
N ASP A 220 1.88 21.40 -1.73
CA ASP A 220 0.95 22.51 -1.61
C ASP A 220 -0.46 22.04 -1.21
N LYS A 221 -1.29 22.98 -0.79
CA LYS A 221 -2.68 22.73 -0.39
C LYS A 221 -3.48 22.03 -1.51
N LYS A 222 -3.20 22.31 -2.77
CA LYS A 222 -3.93 21.75 -3.92
C LYS A 222 -3.64 20.26 -4.07
N GLN A 223 -2.39 19.84 -3.86
CA GLN A 223 -2.01 18.44 -3.89
C GLN A 223 -2.61 17.65 -2.72
N TRP A 224 -2.71 18.24 -1.54
CA TRP A 224 -3.42 17.63 -0.41
C TRP A 224 -4.90 17.41 -0.69
N GLU A 225 -5.59 18.43 -1.21
CA GLU A 225 -6.99 18.29 -1.59
C GLU A 225 -7.18 17.25 -2.69
N ALA A 226 -6.27 17.18 -3.68
CA ALA A 226 -6.30 16.14 -4.70
C ALA A 226 -6.14 14.73 -4.10
N ALA A 227 -5.24 14.54 -3.13
CA ALA A 227 -5.07 13.26 -2.43
C ALA A 227 -6.32 12.87 -1.65
N LYS A 228 -6.95 13.81 -0.93
CA LYS A 228 -8.22 13.59 -0.23
C LYS A 228 -9.35 13.21 -1.19
N GLN A 229 -9.49 13.92 -2.32
CA GLN A 229 -10.49 13.59 -3.33
C GLN A 229 -10.26 12.20 -3.93
N LYS A 230 -9.01 11.80 -4.14
CA LYS A 230 -8.66 10.45 -4.59
C LYS A 230 -9.06 9.40 -3.55
N ALA A 231 -8.81 9.64 -2.27
CA ALA A 231 -9.25 8.78 -1.19
C ALA A 231 -10.79 8.64 -1.16
N ILE A 232 -11.52 9.75 -1.26
CA ILE A 232 -12.99 9.78 -1.36
C ILE A 232 -13.49 8.94 -2.54
N SER A 233 -12.92 9.15 -3.73
CA SER A 233 -13.29 8.38 -4.92
C SER A 233 -12.99 6.88 -4.80
N SER A 234 -12.08 6.50 -3.91
CA SER A 234 -11.69 5.12 -3.63
C SER A 234 -12.50 4.49 -2.49
N GLY A 235 -13.47 5.21 -1.93
CA GLY A 235 -14.36 4.74 -0.86
C GLY A 235 -13.92 5.07 0.57
N TRP A 236 -12.89 5.92 0.74
CA TRP A 236 -12.39 6.34 2.05
C TRP A 236 -12.96 7.69 2.46
N LYS A 237 -13.27 7.86 3.74
CA LYS A 237 -13.71 9.12 4.32
C LYS A 237 -12.54 9.79 5.04
N PRO A 238 -11.95 10.86 4.47
CA PRO A 238 -10.90 11.62 5.13
C PRO A 238 -11.51 12.53 6.22
N GLU A 239 -10.85 12.58 7.36
CA GLU A 239 -11.12 13.50 8.47
C GLU A 239 -9.80 14.09 8.94
N GLU A 240 -9.72 15.41 9.08
CA GLU A 240 -8.52 16.06 9.61
C GLU A 240 -8.43 15.83 11.11
N ILE A 241 -7.26 15.45 11.60
CA ILE A 241 -7.00 15.28 13.03
C ILE A 241 -6.29 16.54 13.52
N GLY A 242 -7.01 17.34 14.31
CA GLY A 242 -6.49 18.55 14.95
C GLY A 242 -7.47 19.10 15.98
N ILE A 243 -6.96 19.82 16.98
CA ILE A 243 -7.78 20.64 17.89
C ILE A 243 -7.39 22.11 17.69
N GLU A 244 -8.38 23.00 17.75
CA GLU A 244 -8.23 24.44 17.43
C GLU A 244 -7.04 25.11 18.14
N GLU A 245 -6.67 24.62 19.33
CA GLU A 245 -5.60 25.19 20.16
C GLU A 245 -4.19 24.72 19.80
N ILE A 246 -4.02 23.51 19.23
CA ILE A 246 -2.69 22.92 19.00
C ILE A 246 -2.38 22.72 17.50
N GLY A 247 -3.36 22.92 16.62
CA GLY A 247 -3.19 22.87 15.16
C GLY A 247 -3.40 21.48 14.55
N TYR A 248 -2.98 21.32 13.29
CA TYR A 248 -3.12 20.09 12.51
C TYR A 248 -2.05 19.05 12.88
N PHE A 249 -2.45 17.81 13.18
CA PHE A 249 -1.54 16.72 13.57
C PHE A 249 -1.52 15.53 12.61
N GLY A 250 -2.47 15.47 11.67
CA GLY A 250 -2.57 14.35 10.75
C GLY A 250 -3.95 14.22 10.12
N ASP A 251 -4.16 13.10 9.44
CA ASP A 251 -5.46 12.74 8.86
C ASP A 251 -5.88 11.35 9.32
N ARG A 252 -7.19 11.14 9.46
CA ARG A 252 -7.85 9.86 9.60
C ARG A 252 -8.51 9.51 8.27
N TYR A 253 -8.30 8.29 7.81
CA TYR A 253 -8.97 7.74 6.63
C TYR A 253 -9.80 6.54 7.06
N GLU A 254 -11.12 6.67 7.01
CA GLU A 254 -12.04 5.59 7.39
C GLU A 254 -12.67 4.96 6.15
N GLY A 255 -12.39 3.68 5.93
CA GLY A 255 -12.98 2.85 4.89
C GLY A 255 -13.94 1.83 5.49
N LYS A 256 -14.58 1.03 4.63
CA LYS A 256 -15.47 -0.04 5.09
C LYS A 256 -14.70 -1.09 5.89
N TYR A 257 -13.50 -1.45 5.41
CA TYR A 257 -12.72 -2.54 5.99
C TYR A 257 -11.63 -2.09 6.96
N GLY A 258 -11.43 -0.79 7.17
CA GLY A 258 -10.49 -0.34 8.20
C GLY A 258 -10.38 1.16 8.31
N THR A 259 -9.69 1.59 9.36
CA THR A 259 -9.32 2.98 9.60
C THR A 259 -7.80 3.10 9.64
N VAL A 260 -7.26 4.10 8.94
CA VAL A 260 -5.83 4.42 8.93
C VAL A 260 -5.65 5.86 9.40
N ASN A 261 -4.99 6.06 10.53
CA ASN A 261 -4.59 7.38 11.00
C ASN A 261 -3.13 7.63 10.65
N LEU A 262 -2.87 8.77 10.01
CA LEU A 262 -1.55 9.20 9.56
C LEU A 262 -1.18 10.49 10.25
N ARG A 263 -0.19 10.44 11.14
CA ARG A 263 0.18 11.57 12.02
C ARG A 263 1.66 11.86 11.96
N PHE A 264 2.04 13.13 12.06
CA PHE A 264 3.44 13.47 12.29
C PHE A 264 3.88 12.95 13.66
N MET A 265 5.14 12.52 13.78
CA MET A 265 5.69 12.32 15.12
C MET A 265 5.72 13.68 15.84
N PRO A 266 5.30 13.74 17.12
CA PRO A 266 5.49 14.97 17.89
C PRO A 266 6.98 15.29 17.92
N ASP A 267 7.35 16.50 17.49
CA ASP A 267 8.68 17.05 17.74
C ASP A 267 8.93 16.91 19.24
N GLY A 268 9.90 16.07 19.64
CA GLY A 268 10.25 15.85 21.05
C GLY A 268 10.96 17.05 21.68
N ARG A 269 10.46 18.27 21.46
CA ARG A 269 10.95 19.51 22.07
C ARG A 269 10.24 19.81 23.37
#